data_AF-A0AAD6NIN2-F1
#
_entry.id   AF-A0AAD6NIN2-F1
#
_cell.length_a   1.000
_cell.length_b   1.000
_cell.length_c   1.000
_cell.angle_alpha   90.00
_cell.angle_beta   90.00
_cell.angle_gamma   90.00
#
_symmetry.space_group_name_H-M   'P 1'
#
loop_
_entity.id
_entity.type
_entity.pdbx_description
1 polymer ?
#
loop_
_entity_poly.entity_id
_entity_poly.type
_entity_poly.pdbx_seq_one_letter_code
_entity_poly.pdbx_strand_id
1 'polypeptide(L)'
;MWEFCYECGDQWKSCTCDVWQEDRLLEAAGRRVDRDADEPLVPAVRLERIQRVQQEIRQNHDSARWTQSQSTNFSNHQASLRQPSHRTIMADLPDTPSVPLSDDRIWVDGCFDFSHHGHAGAMLQAKQLGKFLAVGIHSDEDITANKGPTVMNLKERVAAVDACKWADLSVPHAPYVTQIPWLNHFGCQYVVHGDDVTTDADGNDCYRLVKAENRFKIVKRTPGISTTDLVGRMLLCTKQHHIKDVAALLASDADTMRRFEMYATDSTGLAPGSTVWNYSAEKESLWMLVAGIDPHPEQRVIYVDGGFDLFSSGQIEFLRRVVETEKQRNPSLPPPYVIAGIHDDATINRKKGLNYPIMSAVERALCVLQCRYVNAIILDAPFDPTKEFMSIISDALAMPIAAVYHGPTSFMPSEGDPYADAKEMGIFHQVEGHEFQDVNAGTIADRIVAARERFEERQRKKGVKAGFENEMTHA
;
A
#
# COMPACT_ATOMS: atom_id res chain seq x y z
N MET A 1 4.71 11.96 -28.54
CA MET A 1 5.81 12.77 -27.97
C MET A 1 5.12 13.96 -27.35
N TRP A 2 4.99 13.99 -26.02
CA TRP A 2 4.15 14.96 -25.31
C TRP A 2 5.06 15.97 -24.62
N GLU A 3 5.02 17.22 -25.09
CA GLU A 3 5.76 18.36 -24.58
C GLU A 3 4.84 19.21 -23.70
N PHE A 4 4.77 18.93 -22.40
CA PHE A 4 4.04 19.78 -21.46
C PHE A 4 4.82 20.05 -20.18
N CYS A 5 4.56 21.21 -19.58
CA CYS A 5 5.09 21.66 -18.31
C CYS A 5 4.53 20.78 -17.19
N TYR A 6 5.41 20.21 -16.37
CA TYR A 6 5.06 19.28 -15.29
C TYR A 6 4.35 19.93 -14.11
N GLU A 7 4.26 21.26 -14.08
CA GLU A 7 3.65 22.02 -13.01
C GLU A 7 2.25 22.55 -13.38
N CYS A 8 2.05 23.00 -14.63
CA CYS A 8 0.77 23.57 -15.09
C CYS A 8 0.09 22.81 -16.24
N GLY A 9 0.78 21.89 -16.93
CA GLY A 9 0.22 21.12 -18.04
C GLY A 9 0.21 21.84 -19.40
N ASP A 10 0.68 23.09 -19.50
CA ASP A 10 0.79 23.83 -20.77
C ASP A 10 2.00 23.38 -21.61
N GLN A 11 2.02 23.75 -22.90
CA GLN A 11 3.11 23.40 -23.81
C GLN A 11 4.49 23.88 -23.28
N TRP A 12 5.48 23.00 -23.33
CA TRP A 12 6.83 23.29 -22.83
C TRP A 12 7.45 24.48 -23.59
N LYS A 13 8.01 25.46 -22.85
CA LYS A 13 8.67 26.71 -23.28
C LYS A 13 7.71 27.88 -23.62
N SER A 14 6.40 27.71 -23.43
CA SER A 14 5.42 28.81 -23.53
C SER A 14 4.77 29.21 -22.20
N CYS A 15 5.07 28.52 -21.09
CA CYS A 15 4.57 28.86 -19.75
C CYS A 15 5.54 29.76 -18.96
N THR A 16 5.04 30.52 -17.99
CA THR A 16 5.82 31.41 -17.11
C THR A 16 6.14 30.82 -15.72
N CYS A 17 6.13 29.49 -15.57
CA CYS A 17 6.42 28.81 -14.30
C CYS A 17 7.90 28.92 -13.91
N ASP A 18 8.20 29.16 -12.62
CA ASP A 18 9.52 29.61 -12.15
C ASP A 18 10.58 28.51 -11.95
N VAL A 19 10.29 27.21 -12.14
CA VAL A 19 11.24 26.16 -11.71
C VAL A 19 12.17 25.68 -12.82
N TRP A 20 13.20 26.48 -13.08
CA TRP A 20 14.51 26.01 -13.55
C TRP A 20 15.48 26.00 -12.35
N GLN A 21 16.09 24.85 -12.03
CA GLN A 21 17.11 24.72 -10.98
C GLN A 21 18.48 24.44 -11.59
N GLU A 22 19.41 25.41 -11.47
CA GLU A 22 20.80 25.33 -11.93
C GLU A 22 21.52 24.06 -11.41
N ASP A 23 21.20 23.64 -10.19
CA ASP A 23 21.80 22.47 -9.54
C ASP A 23 21.56 21.18 -10.33
N ARG A 24 20.39 21.05 -10.98
CA ARG A 24 20.06 19.87 -11.79
C ARG A 24 20.83 19.83 -13.12
N LEU A 25 21.19 21.01 -13.66
CA LEU A 25 22.03 21.12 -14.84
C LEU A 25 23.49 20.76 -14.52
N LEU A 26 23.99 21.21 -13.36
CA LEU A 26 25.31 20.87 -12.84
C LEU A 26 25.44 19.37 -12.57
N GLU A 27 24.42 18.75 -11.95
CA GLU A 27 24.38 17.29 -11.74
C GLU A 27 24.38 16.51 -13.05
N ALA A 28 23.60 16.93 -14.04
CA ALA A 28 23.55 16.28 -15.35
C ALA A 28 24.88 16.39 -16.10
N ALA A 29 25.55 17.55 -16.04
CA ALA A 29 26.89 17.74 -16.59
C ALA A 29 27.93 16.87 -15.86
N GLY A 30 27.84 16.78 -14.53
CA GLY A 30 28.64 15.87 -13.69
C GLY A 30 28.55 14.42 -14.14
N ARG A 31 27.32 13.90 -14.29
CA ARG A 31 27.08 12.51 -14.72
C ARG A 31 27.65 12.21 -16.11
N ARG A 32 27.58 13.16 -17.05
CA ARG A 32 28.16 12.96 -18.40
C ARG A 32 29.68 12.92 -18.36
N VAL A 33 30.31 13.81 -17.59
CA VAL A 33 31.77 13.85 -17.44
C VAL A 33 32.31 12.58 -16.79
N ASP A 34 31.60 12.05 -15.80
CA ASP A 34 32.00 10.83 -15.09
C ASP A 34 31.81 9.57 -15.94
N ARG A 35 30.73 9.52 -16.74
CA ARG A 35 30.47 8.40 -17.66
C ARG A 35 31.47 8.35 -18.81
N ASP A 36 31.86 9.50 -19.34
CA ASP A 36 32.74 9.60 -20.51
C ASP A 36 34.24 9.54 -20.12
N ALA A 37 34.55 9.31 -18.84
CA ALA A 37 35.91 9.14 -18.34
C ALA A 37 36.23 7.66 -18.13
N ASP A 38 37.27 7.16 -18.81
CA ASP A 38 37.71 5.76 -18.67
C ASP A 38 38.31 5.45 -17.28
N GLU A 39 38.76 6.48 -16.54
CA GLU A 39 39.30 6.39 -15.18
C GLU A 39 38.89 7.60 -14.31
N PRO A 40 38.88 7.48 -12.97
CA PRO A 40 38.49 8.56 -12.05
C PRO A 40 39.33 9.82 -12.24
N LEU A 41 38.68 10.93 -12.61
CA LEU A 41 39.34 12.20 -12.90
C LEU A 41 39.83 12.90 -11.63
N VAL A 42 41.02 13.51 -11.69
CA VAL A 42 41.54 14.40 -10.65
C VAL A 42 40.55 15.56 -10.42
N PRO A 43 40.21 15.93 -9.16
CA PRO A 43 39.09 16.84 -8.87
C PRO A 43 39.10 18.18 -9.62
N ALA A 44 40.28 18.78 -9.81
CA ALA A 44 40.42 20.03 -10.55
C ALA A 44 40.07 19.89 -12.04
N VAL A 45 40.49 18.79 -12.68
CA VAL A 45 40.23 18.48 -14.09
C VAL A 45 38.76 18.08 -14.30
N ARG A 46 38.17 17.40 -13.32
CA ARG A 46 36.75 17.05 -13.31
C ARG A 46 35.87 18.31 -13.31
N LEU A 47 36.18 19.26 -12.43
CA LEU A 47 35.40 20.49 -12.31
C LEU A 47 35.42 21.34 -13.60
N GLU A 48 36.60 21.44 -14.23
CA GLU A 48 36.78 22.19 -15.48
C GLU A 48 36.01 21.54 -16.66
N ARG A 49 35.99 20.20 -16.72
CA ARG A 49 35.19 19.47 -17.71
C ARG A 49 33.68 19.60 -17.47
N ILE A 50 33.23 19.61 -16.21
CA ILE A 50 31.82 19.81 -15.85
C ILE A 50 31.34 21.18 -16.32
N GLN A 51 32.14 22.23 -16.11
CA GLN A 51 31.82 23.59 -16.57
C GLN A 51 31.71 23.68 -18.10
N ARG A 52 32.57 22.96 -18.84
CA ARG A 52 32.50 22.91 -20.31
C ARG A 52 31.25 22.18 -20.81
N VAL A 53 30.95 21.01 -20.26
CA VAL A 53 29.76 20.22 -20.62
C VAL A 53 28.47 20.94 -20.20
N GLN A 54 28.48 21.67 -19.09
CA GLN A 54 27.39 22.55 -18.68
C GLN A 54 27.13 23.64 -19.74
N GLN A 55 28.17 24.29 -20.27
CA GLN A 55 28.01 25.28 -21.33
C GLN A 55 27.53 24.67 -22.65
N GLU A 56 27.99 23.46 -23.00
CA GLU A 56 27.51 22.72 -24.18
C GLU A 56 26.03 22.33 -24.06
N ILE A 57 25.61 21.85 -22.88
CA ILE A 57 24.20 21.53 -22.61
C ILE A 57 23.34 22.80 -22.70
N ARG A 58 23.83 23.94 -22.20
CA ARG A 58 23.15 25.24 -22.32
C ARG A 58 22.98 25.71 -23.78
N GLN A 59 23.94 25.39 -24.65
CA GLN A 59 23.93 25.82 -26.05
C GLN A 59 23.18 24.87 -26.98
N ASN A 60 23.18 23.56 -26.70
CA ASN A 60 22.57 22.52 -27.55
C ASN A 60 21.30 21.94 -26.92
N HIS A 61 20.25 22.75 -26.80
CA HIS A 61 18.90 22.28 -26.50
C HIS A 61 18.14 21.96 -27.81
N ASP A 62 18.01 20.65 -28.07
CA ASP A 62 17.18 19.93 -29.05
C ASP A 62 17.74 19.49 -30.43
N SER A 63 17.40 18.23 -30.72
CA SER A 63 17.06 17.60 -32.02
C SER A 63 18.05 16.65 -32.74
N ALA A 64 17.64 15.37 -32.73
CA ALA A 64 17.63 14.35 -33.79
C ALA A 64 18.93 13.85 -34.48
N ARG A 65 19.10 12.51 -34.44
CA ARG A 65 19.38 11.66 -35.62
C ARG A 65 19.18 10.17 -35.29
N TRP A 66 17.99 9.64 -35.61
CA TRP A 66 17.81 8.24 -35.95
C TRP A 66 17.34 8.18 -37.40
N THR A 67 18.26 7.88 -38.31
CA THR A 67 17.95 7.47 -39.68
C THR A 67 18.26 5.99 -39.82
N GLN A 68 17.31 5.25 -40.39
CA GLN A 68 17.47 3.89 -40.88
C GLN A 68 18.81 3.68 -41.59
N SER A 69 19.65 2.77 -41.08
CA SER A 69 20.34 1.76 -41.90
C SER A 69 21.04 0.77 -40.98
N GLN A 70 20.65 -0.50 -41.07
CA GLN A 70 21.51 -1.69 -41.26
C GLN A 70 20.78 -2.94 -40.76
N SER A 71 19.99 -3.49 -41.67
CA SER A 71 19.92 -4.93 -41.84
C SER A 71 21.33 -5.46 -42.12
N THR A 72 21.91 -6.23 -41.20
CA THR A 72 22.71 -7.43 -41.50
C THR A 72 23.06 -8.19 -40.21
N ASN A 73 22.65 -9.46 -40.19
CA ASN A 73 23.26 -10.60 -39.52
C ASN A 73 23.31 -10.63 -37.98
N PHE A 74 22.19 -11.04 -37.37
CA PHE A 74 22.21 -11.93 -36.20
C PHE A 74 21.35 -13.16 -36.50
N SER A 75 21.93 -14.09 -37.26
CA SER A 75 21.49 -15.48 -37.30
C SER A 75 22.15 -16.25 -36.16
N ASN A 76 21.33 -16.98 -35.42
CA ASN A 76 21.64 -18.07 -34.50
C ASN A 76 22.16 -17.70 -33.10
N HIS A 77 21.22 -17.38 -32.21
CA HIS A 77 21.04 -18.11 -30.94
C HIS A 77 19.59 -17.99 -30.45
N GLN A 78 18.68 -18.72 -31.11
CA GLN A 78 17.44 -19.15 -30.47
C GLN A 78 17.79 -20.30 -29.51
N ALA A 79 18.10 -19.95 -28.26
CA ALA A 79 17.89 -20.90 -27.17
C ALA A 79 16.37 -20.98 -26.95
N SER A 80 15.79 -22.08 -27.43
CA SER A 80 14.38 -22.44 -27.29
C SER A 80 13.97 -22.46 -25.82
N LEU A 81 13.23 -21.44 -25.38
CA LEU A 81 12.30 -21.54 -24.26
C LEU A 81 10.90 -21.28 -24.81
N ARG A 82 10.06 -22.31 -24.78
CA ARG A 82 8.68 -22.25 -25.26
C ARG A 82 7.90 -21.31 -24.35
N GLN A 83 7.49 -20.14 -24.86
CA GLN A 83 6.34 -19.45 -24.26
C GLN A 83 5.16 -20.44 -24.26
N PRO A 84 4.36 -20.50 -23.17
CA PRO A 84 3.20 -21.37 -23.15
C PRO A 84 2.32 -21.03 -24.36
N SER A 85 1.91 -22.07 -25.10
CA SER A 85 1.09 -21.87 -26.28
C SER A 85 -0.20 -21.13 -25.90
N HIS A 86 -0.81 -20.38 -26.82
CA HIS A 86 -2.11 -19.73 -26.59
C HIS A 86 -3.16 -20.71 -26.02
N ARG A 87 -3.06 -21.99 -26.39
CA ARG A 87 -3.93 -23.08 -25.88
C ARG A 87 -3.66 -23.45 -24.42
N THR A 88 -2.42 -23.31 -23.94
CA THR A 88 -2.04 -23.49 -22.53
C THR A 88 -2.52 -22.32 -21.69
N ILE A 89 -2.34 -21.08 -22.17
CA ILE A 89 -2.81 -19.87 -21.47
C ILE A 89 -4.33 -19.86 -21.29
N MET A 90 -5.09 -20.29 -22.31
CA MET A 90 -6.54 -20.41 -22.20
C MET A 90 -6.99 -21.56 -21.29
N ALA A 91 -6.14 -22.55 -21.03
CA ALA A 91 -6.43 -23.63 -20.09
C ALA A 91 -6.19 -23.22 -18.62
N ASP A 92 -5.37 -22.18 -18.40
CA ASP A 92 -5.08 -21.64 -17.06
C ASP A 92 -6.09 -20.58 -16.60
N LEU A 93 -7.02 -20.17 -17.48
CA LEU A 93 -8.08 -19.23 -17.11
C LEU A 93 -9.07 -19.89 -16.12
N PRO A 94 -9.60 -19.13 -15.15
CA PRO A 94 -10.64 -19.63 -14.26
C PRO A 94 -11.88 -20.09 -15.04
N ASP A 95 -12.52 -21.16 -14.54
CA ASP A 95 -13.81 -21.66 -15.07
C ASP A 95 -14.97 -20.75 -14.63
N THR A 96 -14.92 -19.51 -15.08
CA THR A 96 -15.94 -18.48 -14.87
C THR A 96 -16.32 -17.84 -16.19
N PRO A 97 -17.55 -17.31 -16.34
CA PRO A 97 -17.94 -16.60 -17.55
C PRO A 97 -17.03 -15.38 -17.79
N SER A 98 -16.59 -15.19 -19.03
CA SER A 98 -15.86 -13.99 -19.40
C SER A 98 -16.76 -12.75 -19.38
N VAL A 99 -16.16 -11.60 -19.06
CA VAL A 99 -16.84 -10.32 -18.97
C VAL A 99 -16.45 -9.44 -20.17
N PRO A 100 -17.39 -8.71 -20.80
CA PRO A 100 -17.05 -7.78 -21.87
C PRO A 100 -16.01 -6.73 -21.43
N LEU A 101 -15.08 -6.42 -22.33
CA LEU A 101 -14.08 -5.37 -22.12
C LEU A 101 -14.72 -4.00 -21.88
N SER A 102 -14.16 -3.24 -20.96
CA SER A 102 -14.63 -1.90 -20.61
C SER A 102 -13.50 -1.03 -20.06
N ASP A 103 -13.46 0.23 -20.50
CA ASP A 103 -12.51 1.25 -20.01
C ASP A 103 -12.67 1.53 -18.51
N ASP A 104 -13.89 1.35 -17.98
CA ASP A 104 -14.22 1.48 -16.56
C ASP A 104 -13.71 0.30 -15.70
N ARG A 105 -13.12 -0.75 -16.29
CA ARG A 105 -12.62 -1.92 -15.55
C ARG A 105 -11.09 -1.94 -15.58
N ILE A 106 -10.50 -1.87 -14.40
CA ILE A 106 -9.06 -1.80 -14.18
C ILE A 106 -8.59 -3.12 -13.58
N TRP A 107 -7.42 -3.56 -14.02
CA TRP A 107 -6.69 -4.69 -13.46
C TRP A 107 -5.48 -4.18 -12.69
N VAL A 108 -5.24 -4.72 -11.50
CA VAL A 108 -3.96 -4.62 -10.79
C VAL A 108 -3.57 -6.04 -10.45
N ASP A 109 -2.30 -6.39 -10.56
CA ASP A 109 -1.82 -7.66 -10.02
C ASP A 109 -0.58 -7.47 -9.17
N GLY A 110 -0.33 -8.47 -8.34
CA GLY A 110 0.79 -8.43 -7.43
C GLY A 110 0.79 -9.57 -6.45
N CYS A 111 1.82 -9.54 -5.62
CA CYS A 111 1.98 -10.50 -4.55
C CYS A 111 1.16 -10.14 -3.32
N PHE A 112 1.13 -8.87 -2.92
CA PHE A 112 0.49 -8.40 -1.69
C PHE A 112 0.96 -9.13 -0.40
N ASP A 113 2.23 -9.53 -0.37
CA ASP A 113 2.90 -10.05 0.83
C ASP A 113 3.21 -8.89 1.78
N PHE A 114 2.80 -9.03 3.04
CA PHE A 114 2.64 -7.91 3.98
C PHE A 114 1.82 -6.77 3.38
N SER A 115 0.54 -7.04 3.08
CA SER A 115 -0.35 -5.96 2.65
C SER A 115 -0.28 -4.81 3.66
N HIS A 116 -0.09 -3.61 3.14
CA HIS A 116 0.22 -2.40 3.91
C HIS A 116 -0.30 -1.20 3.13
N HIS A 117 -0.37 -0.03 3.77
CA HIS A 117 -1.00 1.14 3.18
C HIS A 117 -0.45 1.47 1.77
N GLY A 118 0.84 1.30 1.49
CA GLY A 118 1.37 1.48 0.12
C GLY A 118 0.70 0.62 -0.97
N HIS A 119 0.31 -0.63 -0.69
CA HIS A 119 -0.47 -1.45 -1.63
C HIS A 119 -1.88 -0.90 -1.81
N ALA A 120 -2.52 -0.51 -0.71
CA ALA A 120 -3.83 0.15 -0.71
C ALA A 120 -3.82 1.46 -1.51
N GLY A 121 -2.77 2.28 -1.38
CA GLY A 121 -2.61 3.52 -2.13
C GLY A 121 -2.48 3.30 -3.64
N ALA A 122 -1.85 2.20 -4.05
CA ALA A 122 -1.83 1.79 -5.46
C ALA A 122 -3.23 1.35 -5.93
N MET A 123 -3.97 0.57 -5.11
CA MET A 123 -5.35 0.18 -5.41
C MET A 123 -6.30 1.38 -5.47
N LEU A 124 -6.17 2.35 -4.56
CA LEU A 124 -6.94 3.59 -4.56
C LEU A 124 -6.73 4.37 -5.87
N GLN A 125 -5.46 4.62 -6.24
CA GLN A 125 -5.16 5.31 -7.49
C GLN A 125 -5.67 4.52 -8.71
N ALA A 126 -5.55 3.19 -8.72
CA ALA A 126 -6.09 2.36 -9.78
C ALA A 126 -7.63 2.42 -9.86
N LYS A 127 -8.31 2.40 -8.71
CA LYS A 127 -9.77 2.53 -8.61
C LYS A 127 -10.25 3.87 -9.14
N GLN A 128 -9.53 4.96 -8.88
CA GLN A 128 -9.85 6.30 -9.40
C GLN A 128 -9.75 6.42 -10.94
N LEU A 129 -9.06 5.48 -11.61
CA LEU A 129 -8.94 5.44 -13.08
C LEU A 129 -10.09 4.69 -13.77
N GLY A 130 -11.00 4.09 -13.00
CA GLY A 130 -12.16 3.36 -13.50
C GLY A 130 -13.31 3.31 -12.49
N LYS A 131 -14.22 2.36 -12.65
CA LYS A 131 -15.34 2.12 -11.72
C LYS A 131 -15.28 0.76 -11.07
N PHE A 132 -14.50 -0.17 -11.63
CA PHE A 132 -14.32 -1.52 -11.13
C PHE A 132 -12.83 -1.89 -11.13
N LEU A 133 -12.34 -2.46 -10.04
CA LEU A 133 -10.97 -2.90 -9.84
C LEU A 133 -10.95 -4.41 -9.55
N ALA A 134 -10.41 -5.17 -10.50
CA ALA A 134 -10.03 -6.56 -10.31
C ALA A 134 -8.57 -6.64 -9.87
N VAL A 135 -8.29 -7.40 -8.82
CA VAL A 135 -6.97 -7.53 -8.21
C VAL A 135 -6.47 -8.96 -8.31
N GLY A 136 -5.53 -9.21 -9.22
CA GLY A 136 -4.85 -10.48 -9.41
C GLY A 136 -3.82 -10.76 -8.33
N ILE A 137 -3.91 -11.92 -7.69
CA ILE A 137 -3.04 -12.32 -6.59
C ILE A 137 -2.25 -13.56 -7.00
N HIS A 138 -0.93 -13.43 -7.09
CA HIS A 138 -0.08 -14.55 -7.51
C HIS A 138 -0.08 -15.70 -6.50
N SER A 139 0.12 -16.93 -6.98
CA SER A 139 0.30 -18.12 -6.15
C SER A 139 1.63 -18.06 -5.36
N ASP A 140 1.73 -18.79 -4.25
CA ASP A 140 2.96 -18.86 -3.46
C ASP A 140 4.11 -19.52 -4.27
N GLU A 141 3.77 -20.47 -5.13
CA GLU A 141 4.67 -21.16 -6.05
C GLU A 141 5.26 -20.20 -7.10
N ASP A 142 4.42 -19.41 -7.77
CA ASP A 142 4.85 -18.45 -8.79
C ASP A 142 5.75 -17.37 -8.18
N ILE A 143 5.41 -16.90 -6.98
CA ILE A 143 6.21 -15.92 -6.24
C ILE A 143 7.60 -16.51 -5.91
N THR A 144 7.63 -17.74 -5.40
CA THR A 144 8.88 -18.39 -5.01
C THR A 144 9.80 -18.59 -6.22
N ALA A 145 9.24 -18.96 -7.37
CA ALA A 145 9.98 -19.11 -8.62
C ALA A 145 10.61 -17.78 -9.11
N ASN A 146 9.91 -16.65 -8.95
CA ASN A 146 10.34 -15.38 -9.56
C ASN A 146 11.13 -14.43 -8.66
N LYS A 147 10.93 -14.50 -7.34
CA LYS A 147 11.56 -13.55 -6.40
C LYS A 147 12.01 -14.14 -5.07
N GLY A 148 11.44 -15.26 -4.66
CA GLY A 148 11.67 -15.88 -3.35
C GLY A 148 10.40 -15.94 -2.50
N PRO A 149 10.49 -16.57 -1.32
CA PRO A 149 9.32 -16.98 -0.55
C PRO A 149 8.52 -15.78 0.01
N THR A 150 7.22 -15.97 0.15
CA THR A 150 6.30 -15.10 0.90
C THR A 150 6.37 -15.37 2.40
N VAL A 151 5.96 -14.39 3.21
CA VAL A 151 5.69 -14.63 4.64
C VAL A 151 4.21 -14.95 4.86
N MET A 152 3.35 -14.29 4.10
CA MET A 152 1.91 -14.52 4.12
C MET A 152 1.54 -15.57 3.06
N ASN A 153 0.77 -16.58 3.46
CA ASN A 153 0.25 -17.57 2.51
C ASN A 153 -0.84 -16.95 1.62
N LEU A 154 -1.19 -17.63 0.52
CA LEU A 154 -2.19 -17.12 -0.43
C LEU A 154 -3.54 -16.74 0.23
N LYS A 155 -4.07 -17.54 1.16
CA LYS A 155 -5.34 -17.22 1.84
C LYS A 155 -5.26 -15.92 2.65
N GLU A 156 -4.15 -15.73 3.36
CA GLU A 156 -3.91 -14.50 4.14
C GLU A 156 -3.81 -13.27 3.22
N ARG A 157 -3.19 -13.42 2.04
CA ARG A 157 -3.05 -12.35 1.04
C ARG A 157 -4.39 -12.03 0.37
N VAL A 158 -5.20 -13.04 0.05
CA VAL A 158 -6.57 -12.88 -0.46
C VAL A 158 -7.43 -12.13 0.54
N ALA A 159 -7.43 -12.53 1.82
CA ALA A 159 -8.18 -11.85 2.87
C ALA A 159 -7.83 -10.36 2.98
N ALA A 160 -6.53 -10.01 2.82
CA ALA A 160 -6.08 -8.63 2.84
C ALA A 160 -6.57 -7.80 1.64
N VAL A 161 -6.59 -8.39 0.45
CA VAL A 161 -7.13 -7.73 -0.76
C VAL A 161 -8.65 -7.59 -0.66
N ASP A 162 -9.37 -8.63 -0.25
CA ASP A 162 -10.82 -8.61 -0.07
C ASP A 162 -11.25 -7.58 0.98
N ALA A 163 -10.43 -7.31 1.99
CA ALA A 163 -10.73 -6.30 3.00
C ALA A 163 -10.52 -4.87 2.50
N CYS A 164 -9.70 -4.65 1.46
CA CYS A 164 -9.47 -3.32 0.90
C CYS A 164 -10.76 -2.79 0.25
N LYS A 165 -11.24 -1.63 0.65
CA LYS A 165 -12.51 -1.05 0.18
C LYS A 165 -12.52 -0.69 -1.31
N TRP A 166 -11.34 -0.55 -1.93
CA TRP A 166 -11.19 -0.19 -3.34
C TRP A 166 -11.09 -1.41 -4.27
N ALA A 167 -10.88 -2.61 -3.73
CA ALA A 167 -10.84 -3.85 -4.50
C ALA A 167 -12.25 -4.43 -4.66
N ASP A 168 -12.79 -4.49 -5.87
CA ASP A 168 -14.13 -5.06 -6.09
C ASP A 168 -14.11 -6.59 -6.24
N LEU A 169 -13.01 -7.12 -6.77
CA LEU A 169 -12.82 -8.55 -7.01
C LEU A 169 -11.36 -8.95 -6.76
N SER A 170 -11.12 -9.88 -5.85
CA SER A 170 -9.85 -10.59 -5.78
C SER A 170 -9.84 -11.78 -6.75
N VAL A 171 -8.72 -12.00 -7.42
CA VAL A 171 -8.51 -13.10 -8.36
C VAL A 171 -7.27 -13.88 -7.92
N PRO A 172 -7.42 -14.96 -7.13
CA PRO A 172 -6.30 -15.78 -6.71
C PRO A 172 -5.70 -16.56 -7.89
N HIS A 173 -4.44 -16.96 -7.75
CA HIS A 173 -3.67 -17.69 -8.77
C HIS A 173 -3.51 -16.92 -10.09
N ALA A 174 -3.52 -15.59 -10.05
CA ALA A 174 -3.20 -14.77 -11.21
C ALA A 174 -1.72 -14.95 -11.62
N PRO A 175 -1.43 -14.99 -12.93
CA PRO A 175 -0.07 -15.24 -13.43
C PRO A 175 0.90 -14.14 -12.97
N TYR A 176 2.16 -14.50 -12.73
CA TYR A 176 3.20 -13.54 -12.30
C TYR A 176 3.54 -12.51 -13.39
N VAL A 177 3.52 -12.92 -14.65
CA VAL A 177 3.67 -12.04 -15.82
C VAL A 177 2.27 -11.79 -16.37
N THR A 178 1.83 -10.55 -16.36
CA THR A 178 0.47 -10.17 -16.78
C THR A 178 0.19 -10.60 -18.22
N GLN A 179 -0.91 -11.34 -18.42
CA GLN A 179 -1.28 -11.88 -19.73
C GLN A 179 -2.58 -11.26 -20.25
N ILE A 180 -2.62 -10.94 -21.55
CA ILE A 180 -3.78 -10.33 -22.22
C ILE A 180 -5.07 -11.17 -22.10
N PRO A 181 -5.04 -12.51 -22.21
CA PRO A 181 -6.24 -13.32 -22.03
C PRO A 181 -6.87 -13.17 -20.64
N TRP A 182 -6.08 -12.96 -19.58
CA TRP A 182 -6.58 -12.71 -18.23
C TRP A 182 -7.30 -11.38 -18.15
N LEU A 183 -6.68 -10.30 -18.66
CA LEU A 183 -7.33 -8.98 -18.72
C LEU A 183 -8.66 -9.06 -19.47
N ASN A 184 -8.67 -9.73 -20.63
CA ASN A 184 -9.88 -9.87 -21.44
C ASN A 184 -10.95 -10.72 -20.75
N HIS A 185 -10.57 -11.79 -20.05
CA HIS A 185 -11.50 -12.65 -19.30
C HIS A 185 -12.26 -11.86 -18.23
N PHE A 186 -11.57 -10.97 -17.51
CA PHE A 186 -12.16 -10.13 -16.47
C PHE A 186 -12.74 -8.79 -16.98
N GLY A 187 -12.72 -8.57 -18.29
CA GLY A 187 -13.23 -7.37 -18.94
C GLY A 187 -12.40 -6.11 -18.68
N CYS A 188 -11.16 -6.24 -18.21
CA CYS A 188 -10.31 -5.11 -17.84
C CYS A 188 -9.59 -4.54 -19.05
N GLN A 189 -9.85 -3.28 -19.40
CA GLN A 189 -9.17 -2.63 -20.53
C GLN A 189 -7.71 -2.30 -20.20
N TYR A 190 -7.43 -1.89 -18.96
CA TYR A 190 -6.12 -1.43 -18.55
C TYR A 190 -5.59 -2.22 -17.36
N VAL A 191 -4.28 -2.44 -17.34
CA VAL A 191 -3.55 -2.79 -16.12
C VAL A 191 -2.87 -1.55 -15.57
N VAL A 192 -2.92 -1.40 -14.25
CA VAL A 192 -2.26 -0.32 -13.52
C VAL A 192 -1.15 -0.91 -12.66
N HIS A 193 0.03 -0.27 -12.67
CA HIS A 193 1.13 -0.58 -11.77
C HIS A 193 1.85 0.69 -11.33
N GLY A 194 2.68 0.57 -10.30
CA GLY A 194 3.61 1.62 -9.89
C GLY A 194 4.60 1.98 -11.01
N ASP A 195 5.29 3.10 -10.83
CA ASP A 195 6.32 3.64 -11.72
C ASP A 195 7.64 2.86 -11.71
N ASP A 196 7.78 1.86 -10.84
CA ASP A 196 8.93 0.95 -10.84
C ASP A 196 8.86 -0.08 -11.99
N VAL A 197 9.99 -0.29 -12.66
CA VAL A 197 10.16 -1.43 -13.56
C VAL A 197 10.19 -2.71 -12.74
N THR A 198 9.40 -3.71 -13.14
CA THR A 198 9.40 -5.04 -12.51
C THR A 198 9.75 -6.09 -13.54
N THR A 199 10.73 -6.92 -13.19
CA THR A 199 11.22 -7.98 -14.07
C THR A 199 10.82 -9.37 -13.58
N ASP A 200 10.71 -10.35 -14.49
CA ASP A 200 10.54 -11.76 -14.18
C ASP A 200 11.88 -12.42 -13.76
N ALA A 201 11.90 -13.75 -13.58
CA ALA A 201 13.11 -14.49 -13.23
C ALA A 201 14.23 -14.37 -14.29
N ASP A 202 13.85 -14.16 -15.55
CA ASP A 202 14.75 -14.07 -16.69
C ASP A 202 15.20 -12.62 -16.98
N GLY A 203 14.73 -11.65 -16.19
CA GLY A 203 15.06 -10.23 -16.34
C GLY A 203 14.20 -9.48 -17.35
N ASN A 204 13.12 -10.08 -17.85
CA ASN A 204 12.21 -9.40 -18.78
C ASN A 204 11.15 -8.60 -18.03
N ASP A 205 10.73 -7.47 -18.59
CA ASP A 205 9.62 -6.66 -18.06
C ASP A 205 8.32 -7.49 -17.98
N CYS A 206 7.77 -7.63 -16.77
CA CYS A 206 6.54 -8.37 -16.49
C CYS A 206 5.34 -7.84 -17.28
N TYR A 207 5.36 -6.58 -17.67
CA TYR A 207 4.27 -5.89 -18.36
C TYR A 207 4.54 -5.67 -19.85
N ARG A 208 5.58 -6.27 -20.44
CA ARG A 208 5.92 -6.10 -21.87
C ARG A 208 4.75 -6.35 -22.83
N LEU A 209 3.87 -7.33 -22.54
CA LEU A 209 2.75 -7.68 -23.42
C LEU A 209 1.67 -6.60 -23.40
N VAL A 210 1.32 -6.11 -22.22
CA VAL A 210 0.28 -5.08 -22.08
C VAL A 210 0.77 -3.70 -22.52
N LYS A 211 2.08 -3.43 -22.40
CA LYS A 211 2.72 -2.23 -22.94
C LYS A 211 2.70 -2.23 -24.47
N ALA A 212 2.99 -3.37 -25.10
CA ALA A 212 2.90 -3.52 -26.56
C ALA A 212 1.48 -3.28 -27.10
N GLU A 213 0.44 -3.52 -26.29
CA GLU A 213 -0.96 -3.24 -26.64
C GLU A 213 -1.46 -1.85 -26.19
N ASN A 214 -0.61 -0.98 -25.63
CA ASN A 214 -1.01 0.32 -25.05
C ASN A 214 -2.07 0.22 -23.93
N ARG A 215 -2.01 -0.85 -23.13
CA ARG A 215 -2.96 -1.15 -22.05
C ARG A 215 -2.34 -1.01 -20.65
N PHE A 216 -1.17 -0.41 -20.54
CA PHE A 216 -0.44 -0.19 -19.28
C PHE A 216 -0.59 1.27 -18.80
N LYS A 217 -1.03 1.46 -17.57
CA LYS A 217 -1.14 2.76 -16.89
C LYS A 217 -0.24 2.78 -15.64
N ILE A 218 0.33 3.95 -15.35
CA ILE A 218 1.27 4.13 -14.24
C ILE A 218 0.63 4.98 -13.13
N VAL A 219 0.83 4.58 -11.88
CA VAL A 219 0.48 5.35 -10.69
C VAL A 219 1.72 5.59 -9.82
N LYS A 220 1.67 6.60 -8.96
CA LYS A 220 2.82 6.95 -8.13
C LYS A 220 2.98 5.96 -6.98
N ARG A 221 4.22 5.55 -6.72
CA ARG A 221 4.55 4.79 -5.51
C ARG A 221 4.30 5.61 -4.25
N THR A 222 3.72 4.96 -3.24
CA THR A 222 3.57 5.58 -1.91
C THR A 222 4.93 5.63 -1.20
N PRO A 223 5.41 6.81 -0.77
CA PRO A 223 6.70 6.94 -0.11
C PRO A 223 6.68 6.37 1.31
N GLY A 224 7.85 6.00 1.83
CA GLY A 224 8.03 5.69 3.25
C GLY A 224 7.63 4.29 3.72
N ILE A 225 7.07 3.43 2.85
CA ILE A 225 6.77 2.03 3.22
C ILE A 225 7.11 1.02 2.12
N SER A 226 7.64 -0.12 2.54
CA SER A 226 7.77 -1.31 1.69
C SER A 226 7.91 -2.57 2.53
N THR A 227 7.62 -3.74 1.95
CA THR A 227 7.92 -5.03 2.60
C THR A 227 9.38 -5.16 3.04
N THR A 228 10.32 -4.61 2.27
CA THR A 228 11.75 -4.64 2.61
C THR A 228 12.05 -3.82 3.85
N ASP A 229 11.47 -2.63 3.95
CA ASP A 229 11.60 -1.77 5.11
C ASP A 229 11.00 -2.43 6.36
N LEU A 230 9.76 -2.95 6.28
CA LEU A 230 9.12 -3.63 7.41
C LEU A 230 9.91 -4.84 7.91
N VAL A 231 10.44 -5.68 7.01
CA VAL A 231 11.32 -6.80 7.37
C VAL A 231 12.60 -6.28 8.04
N GLY A 232 13.18 -5.20 7.51
CA GLY A 232 14.34 -4.54 8.12
C GLY A 232 14.07 -4.06 9.55
N ARG A 233 12.91 -3.43 9.79
CA ARG A 233 12.49 -2.99 11.14
C ARG A 233 12.39 -4.15 12.12
N MET A 234 11.90 -5.30 11.67
CA MET A 234 11.79 -6.51 12.49
C MET A 234 13.16 -7.16 12.77
N LEU A 235 14.04 -7.25 11.78
CA LEU A 235 15.36 -7.87 11.93
C LEU A 235 16.35 -7.00 12.72
N LEU A 236 16.29 -5.68 12.55
CA LEU A 236 17.19 -4.71 13.19
C LEU A 236 16.65 -4.15 14.51
N CYS A 237 15.40 -4.46 14.86
CA CYS A 237 14.74 -3.98 16.06
C CYS A 237 14.77 -2.45 16.23
N THR A 238 14.55 -1.71 15.14
CA THR A 238 14.59 -0.25 15.10
C THR A 238 13.33 0.39 15.69
N LYS A 239 13.44 1.63 16.20
CA LYS A 239 12.33 2.44 16.74
C LYS A 239 12.26 3.86 16.17
N GLN A 240 13.11 4.17 15.18
CA GLN A 240 13.23 5.51 14.62
C GLN A 240 11.95 5.98 13.92
N HIS A 241 11.07 5.05 13.53
CA HIS A 241 9.77 5.32 12.93
C HIS A 241 8.67 5.65 13.94
N HIS A 242 8.90 5.47 15.25
CA HIS A 242 7.88 5.75 16.27
C HIS A 242 7.57 7.25 16.32
N ILE A 243 6.28 7.57 16.31
CA ILE A 243 5.77 8.94 16.35
C ILE A 243 5.32 9.23 17.78
N LYS A 244 5.81 10.35 18.32
CA LYS A 244 5.46 10.79 19.69
C LYS A 244 4.12 11.52 19.77
N ASP A 245 3.84 12.35 18.77
CA ASP A 245 2.66 13.19 18.70
C ASP A 245 2.17 13.20 17.25
N VAL A 246 1.10 12.45 17.00
CA VAL A 246 0.52 12.32 15.66
C VAL A 246 -0.16 13.62 15.24
N ALA A 247 -0.81 14.32 16.17
CA ALA A 247 -1.47 15.59 15.88
C ALA A 247 -0.46 16.66 15.45
N ALA A 248 0.68 16.79 16.14
CA ALA A 248 1.75 17.71 15.78
C ALA A 248 2.39 17.37 14.43
N LEU A 249 2.56 16.08 14.13
CA LEU A 249 3.02 15.63 12.82
C LEU A 249 2.03 16.03 11.72
N LEU A 250 0.74 15.75 11.90
CA LEU A 250 -0.30 16.09 10.92
C LEU A 250 -0.46 17.59 10.70
N ALA A 251 -0.21 18.40 11.74
CA ALA A 251 -0.23 19.85 11.63
C ALA A 251 0.99 20.41 10.87
N SER A 252 2.10 19.68 10.80
CA SER A 252 3.36 20.15 10.20
C SER A 252 3.70 19.49 8.87
N ASP A 253 3.13 18.32 8.57
CA ASP A 253 3.36 17.55 7.36
C ASP A 253 2.08 17.42 6.52
N ALA A 254 1.93 18.35 5.57
CA ALA A 254 0.80 18.42 4.66
C ALA A 254 0.66 17.17 3.78
N ASP A 255 1.76 16.50 3.43
CA ASP A 255 1.70 15.28 2.62
C ASP A 255 1.12 14.12 3.41
N THR A 256 1.44 14.02 4.71
CA THR A 256 0.80 13.03 5.58
C THR A 256 -0.68 13.31 5.76
N MET A 257 -1.07 14.56 6.00
CA MET A 257 -2.49 14.94 6.10
C MET A 257 -3.26 14.62 4.82
N ARG A 258 -2.69 14.93 3.64
CA ARG A 258 -3.29 14.59 2.34
C ARG A 258 -3.48 13.08 2.15
N ARG A 259 -2.59 12.24 2.69
CA ARG A 259 -2.77 10.79 2.66
C ARG A 259 -3.97 10.35 3.50
N PHE A 260 -4.20 10.96 4.66
CA PHE A 260 -5.41 10.69 5.44
C PHE A 260 -6.67 11.07 4.67
N GLU A 261 -6.71 12.24 4.04
CA GLU A 261 -7.84 12.67 3.19
C GLU A 261 -8.10 11.67 2.05
N MET A 262 -7.04 11.23 1.36
CA MET A 262 -7.15 10.25 0.28
C MET A 262 -7.67 8.89 0.77
N TYR A 263 -7.17 8.38 1.89
CA TYR A 263 -7.52 7.04 2.40
C TYR A 263 -8.88 7.00 3.10
N ALA A 264 -9.33 8.17 3.58
CA ALA A 264 -10.63 8.37 4.16
C ALA A 264 -11.75 8.51 3.10
N THR A 265 -11.44 8.38 1.81
CA THR A 265 -12.47 8.29 0.77
C THR A 265 -13.30 7.00 0.86
N ASP A 266 -14.45 7.02 0.21
CA ASP A 266 -15.35 5.88 0.09
C ASP A 266 -14.78 4.79 -0.85
N SER A 267 -15.58 3.76 -1.12
CA SER A 267 -15.20 2.65 -2.02
C SER A 267 -14.90 3.07 -3.47
N THR A 268 -15.34 4.26 -3.90
CA THR A 268 -15.01 4.79 -5.23
C THR A 268 -13.64 5.47 -5.26
N GLY A 269 -13.12 5.86 -4.09
CA GLY A 269 -11.89 6.63 -3.98
C GLY A 269 -12.05 8.12 -4.32
N LEU A 270 -13.29 8.59 -4.56
CA LEU A 270 -13.57 9.94 -5.07
C LEU A 270 -14.42 10.79 -4.13
N ALA A 271 -15.26 10.18 -3.31
CA ALA A 271 -16.15 10.87 -2.38
C ALA A 271 -15.70 10.68 -0.92
N PRO A 272 -16.12 11.56 0.01
CA PRO A 272 -15.88 11.36 1.43
C PRO A 272 -16.43 10.00 1.90
N GLY A 273 -15.68 9.30 2.73
CA GLY A 273 -16.06 8.00 3.27
C GLY A 273 -15.91 7.97 4.78
N SER A 274 -14.72 7.63 5.24
CA SER A 274 -14.43 7.44 6.66
C SER A 274 -14.16 8.76 7.38
N THR A 275 -14.62 8.90 8.61
CA THR A 275 -14.24 10.04 9.47
C THR A 275 -12.94 9.73 10.20
N VAL A 276 -12.06 10.71 10.33
CA VAL A 276 -10.80 10.60 11.09
C VAL A 276 -10.84 11.60 12.24
N TRP A 277 -10.79 11.09 13.46
CA TRP A 277 -10.65 11.91 14.66
C TRP A 277 -9.28 11.72 15.30
N ASN A 278 -8.89 12.70 16.10
CA ASN A 278 -7.77 12.59 17.04
C ASN A 278 -8.27 12.81 18.46
N TYR A 279 -7.82 11.97 19.38
CA TYR A 279 -8.10 12.10 20.80
C TYR A 279 -6.86 12.62 21.55
N SER A 280 -7.09 13.42 22.60
CA SER A 280 -6.05 13.82 23.54
C SER A 280 -6.51 13.48 24.96
N ALA A 281 -5.81 12.53 25.59
CA ALA A 281 -6.06 12.16 26.98
C ALA A 281 -5.81 13.34 27.94
N GLU A 282 -4.78 14.16 27.68
CA GLU A 282 -4.46 15.32 28.52
C GLU A 282 -5.55 16.40 28.50
N LYS A 283 -6.20 16.57 27.36
CA LYS A 283 -7.25 17.58 27.17
C LYS A 283 -8.66 17.00 27.31
N GLU A 284 -8.77 15.69 27.48
CA GLU A 284 -10.03 14.93 27.45
C GLU A 284 -10.93 15.35 26.28
N SER A 285 -10.32 15.51 25.09
CA SER A 285 -11.00 16.06 23.94
C SER A 285 -10.78 15.27 22.67
N LEU A 286 -11.82 15.25 21.84
CA LEU A 286 -11.85 14.62 20.54
C LEU A 286 -12.14 15.71 19.51
N TRP A 287 -11.34 15.77 18.44
CA TRP A 287 -11.58 16.67 17.32
C TRP A 287 -11.40 15.97 15.99
N MET A 288 -12.11 16.46 14.98
CA MET A 288 -12.11 15.90 13.64
C MET A 288 -10.90 16.42 12.85
N LEU A 289 -10.18 15.51 12.21
CA LEU A 289 -9.10 15.79 11.29
C LEU A 289 -9.57 15.72 9.84
N VAL A 290 -10.34 14.68 9.50
CA VAL A 290 -10.94 14.49 8.18
C VAL A 290 -12.42 14.23 8.34
N ALA A 291 -13.24 15.02 7.66
CA ALA A 291 -14.68 14.84 7.61
C ALA A 291 -15.06 13.63 6.73
N GLY A 292 -15.89 12.75 7.27
CA GLY A 292 -16.43 11.59 6.57
C GLY A 292 -17.95 11.57 6.62
N ILE A 293 -18.52 10.38 6.45
CA ILE A 293 -19.96 10.14 6.56
C ILE A 293 -20.29 9.81 8.01
N ASP A 294 -21.18 10.59 8.62
CA ASP A 294 -21.70 10.34 9.96
C ASP A 294 -22.61 9.11 10.00
N PRO A 295 -22.74 8.44 11.16
CA PRO A 295 -23.68 7.33 11.32
C PRO A 295 -25.12 7.79 11.05
N HIS A 296 -25.87 6.97 10.32
CA HIS A 296 -27.32 7.15 10.19
C HIS A 296 -27.98 6.92 11.57
N PRO A 297 -29.06 7.64 11.94
CA PRO A 297 -29.69 7.50 13.27
C PRO A 297 -30.17 6.08 13.64
N GLU A 298 -30.44 5.23 12.65
CA GLU A 298 -30.84 3.82 12.85
C GLU A 298 -29.64 2.86 12.90
N GLN A 299 -28.42 3.34 12.60
CA GLN A 299 -27.21 2.54 12.74
C GLN A 299 -26.81 2.40 14.21
N ARG A 300 -26.18 1.29 14.50
CA ARG A 300 -25.54 1.06 15.80
C ARG A 300 -24.09 1.49 15.69
N VAL A 301 -23.66 2.36 16.59
CA VAL A 301 -22.25 2.75 16.69
C VAL A 301 -21.51 1.66 17.48
N ILE A 302 -20.51 1.06 16.86
CA ILE A 302 -19.71 -0.02 17.42
C ILE A 302 -18.29 0.46 17.59
N TYR A 303 -17.72 0.29 18.78
CA TYR A 303 -16.34 0.64 19.06
C TYR A 303 -15.47 -0.61 19.13
N VAL A 304 -14.30 -0.54 18.51
CA VAL A 304 -13.21 -1.51 18.63
C VAL A 304 -11.92 -0.74 18.79
N ASP A 305 -10.92 -1.33 19.44
CA ASP A 305 -9.61 -0.71 19.55
C ASP A 305 -8.47 -1.71 19.43
N GLY A 306 -7.26 -1.18 19.33
CA GLY A 306 -6.07 -1.99 19.40
C GLY A 306 -4.84 -1.30 18.83
N GLY A 307 -3.75 -2.07 18.82
CA GLY A 307 -2.53 -1.64 18.14
C GLY A 307 -2.66 -1.65 16.62
N PHE A 308 -3.39 -2.59 16.04
CA PHE A 308 -3.47 -2.78 14.57
C PHE A 308 -2.10 -2.82 13.86
N ASP A 309 -1.07 -3.30 14.57
CA ASP A 309 0.29 -3.39 14.05
C ASP A 309 0.41 -4.53 13.04
N LEU A 310 1.13 -4.28 11.95
CA LEU A 310 1.20 -5.14 10.76
C LEU A 310 -0.18 -5.64 10.30
N PHE A 311 -1.14 -4.71 10.15
CA PHE A 311 -2.56 -4.97 9.90
C PHE A 311 -2.86 -6.28 9.15
N SER A 312 -3.12 -7.33 9.92
CA SER A 312 -3.01 -8.72 9.47
C SER A 312 -4.38 -9.33 9.13
N SER A 313 -4.37 -10.50 8.46
CA SER A 313 -5.59 -11.29 8.22
C SER A 313 -6.35 -11.61 9.51
N GLY A 314 -5.65 -11.73 10.65
CA GLY A 314 -6.29 -11.91 11.95
C GLY A 314 -7.14 -10.72 12.38
N GLN A 315 -6.60 -9.50 12.26
CA GLN A 315 -7.33 -8.27 12.61
C GLN A 315 -8.44 -7.95 11.61
N ILE A 316 -8.21 -8.24 10.33
CA ILE A 316 -9.21 -8.11 9.26
C ILE A 316 -10.41 -9.03 9.52
N GLU A 317 -10.16 -10.30 9.84
CA GLU A 317 -11.22 -11.27 10.11
C GLU A 317 -11.98 -10.93 11.40
N PHE A 318 -11.29 -10.42 12.42
CA PHE A 318 -11.94 -9.84 13.60
C PHE A 318 -12.94 -8.74 13.22
N LEU A 319 -12.52 -7.72 12.46
CA LEU A 319 -13.39 -6.62 12.03
C LEU A 319 -14.57 -7.12 11.18
N ARG A 320 -14.32 -8.06 10.26
CA ARG A 320 -15.39 -8.69 9.47
C ARG A 320 -16.43 -9.36 10.37
N ARG A 321 -15.98 -10.10 11.38
CA ARG A 321 -16.85 -10.80 12.33
C ARG A 321 -17.64 -9.86 13.21
N VAL A 322 -17.08 -8.72 13.62
CA VAL A 322 -17.84 -7.67 14.33
C VAL A 322 -19.04 -7.23 13.48
N VAL A 323 -18.79 -6.89 12.20
CA VAL A 323 -19.84 -6.47 11.27
C VAL A 323 -20.89 -7.56 11.06
N GLU A 324 -20.46 -8.80 10.81
CA GLU A 324 -21.38 -9.91 10.56
C GLU A 324 -22.18 -10.31 11.81
N THR A 325 -21.58 -10.29 12.99
CA THR A 325 -22.27 -10.58 14.26
C THR A 325 -23.37 -9.55 14.50
N GLU A 326 -23.07 -8.27 14.30
CA GLU A 326 -24.07 -7.21 14.44
C GLU A 326 -25.18 -7.33 13.39
N LYS A 327 -24.86 -7.65 12.12
CA LYS A 327 -25.90 -7.90 11.11
C LYS A 327 -26.82 -9.07 11.51
N GLN A 328 -26.26 -10.15 12.06
CA GLN A 328 -27.03 -11.32 12.49
C GLN A 328 -27.90 -11.02 13.72
N ARG A 329 -27.39 -10.26 14.68
CA ARG A 329 -28.13 -9.86 15.89
C ARG A 329 -29.30 -8.94 15.58
N ASN A 330 -29.15 -8.05 14.59
CA ASN A 330 -30.20 -7.10 14.21
C ASN A 330 -30.34 -7.02 12.67
N PRO A 331 -30.98 -8.03 12.04
CA PRO A 331 -31.04 -8.14 10.58
C PRO A 331 -31.96 -7.11 9.92
N SER A 332 -32.85 -6.48 10.69
CA SER A 332 -33.75 -5.42 10.21
C SER A 332 -33.12 -4.03 10.26
N LEU A 333 -31.97 -3.87 10.90
CA LEU A 333 -31.27 -2.58 11.01
C LEU A 333 -30.20 -2.46 9.91
N PRO A 334 -29.81 -1.24 9.54
CA PRO A 334 -28.67 -1.02 8.67
C PRO A 334 -27.37 -1.66 9.24
N PRO A 335 -26.35 -1.89 8.38
CA PRO A 335 -25.04 -2.34 8.84
C PRO A 335 -24.48 -1.44 9.95
N PRO A 336 -23.74 -1.99 10.93
CA PRO A 336 -23.18 -1.20 12.01
C PRO A 336 -22.23 -0.12 11.50
N TYR A 337 -22.10 0.96 12.27
CA TYR A 337 -21.09 1.99 12.07
C TYR A 337 -19.90 1.70 12.99
N VAL A 338 -18.80 1.19 12.42
CA VAL A 338 -17.64 0.74 13.19
C VAL A 338 -16.59 1.85 13.32
N ILE A 339 -16.22 2.16 14.56
CA ILE A 339 -15.16 3.10 14.92
C ILE A 339 -13.98 2.29 15.46
N ALA A 340 -12.81 2.43 14.84
CA ALA A 340 -11.58 1.78 15.28
C ALA A 340 -10.64 2.77 15.99
N GLY A 341 -10.43 2.57 17.29
CA GLY A 341 -9.45 3.29 18.10
C GLY A 341 -8.04 2.75 17.88
N ILE A 342 -7.13 3.62 17.44
CA ILE A 342 -5.73 3.29 17.19
C ILE A 342 -4.90 3.79 18.36
N HIS A 343 -4.32 2.86 19.14
CA HIS A 343 -3.41 3.27 20.23
C HIS A 343 -2.14 3.92 19.70
N ASP A 344 -1.59 4.86 20.46
CA ASP A 344 -0.33 5.53 20.16
C ASP A 344 0.88 4.56 20.20
N ASP A 345 2.01 4.97 19.59
CA ASP A 345 3.22 4.13 19.51
C ASP A 345 3.86 3.85 20.87
N ALA A 346 3.85 4.82 21.78
CA ALA A 346 4.46 4.70 23.10
C ALA A 346 3.68 3.72 24.00
N THR A 347 2.36 3.71 23.89
CA THR A 347 1.44 2.79 24.55
C THR A 347 1.67 1.36 24.07
N ILE A 348 1.75 1.16 22.75
CA ILE A 348 2.07 -0.17 22.22
C ILE A 348 3.48 -0.61 22.62
N ASN A 349 4.48 0.27 22.56
CA ASN A 349 5.85 -0.07 22.97
C ASN A 349 5.93 -0.41 24.46
N ARG A 350 5.24 0.32 25.34
CA ARG A 350 5.20 0.05 26.79
C ARG A 350 4.57 -1.31 27.08
N LYS A 351 3.52 -1.69 26.35
CA LYS A 351 2.78 -2.94 26.57
C LYS A 351 3.44 -4.17 25.95
N LYS A 352 4.02 -4.05 24.75
CA LYS A 352 4.63 -5.17 24.01
C LYS A 352 6.15 -5.24 24.14
N GLY A 353 6.81 -4.15 24.51
CA GLY A 353 8.26 -4.07 24.59
C GLY A 353 8.94 -4.16 23.23
N LEU A 354 10.24 -4.50 23.25
CA LEU A 354 11.10 -4.61 22.06
C LEU A 354 10.96 -3.38 21.17
N ASN A 355 10.92 -3.56 19.85
CA ASN A 355 10.76 -2.56 18.81
C ASN A 355 9.30 -2.35 18.37
N TYR A 356 8.33 -2.94 19.06
CA TYR A 356 6.91 -2.76 18.71
C TYR A 356 6.43 -1.33 19.01
N PRO A 357 5.50 -0.76 18.22
CA PRO A 357 4.94 -1.36 17.02
C PRO A 357 5.93 -1.32 15.84
N ILE A 358 5.81 -2.27 14.91
CA ILE A 358 6.65 -2.33 13.70
C ILE A 358 6.25 -1.24 12.70
N MET A 359 4.95 -0.96 12.61
CA MET A 359 4.41 0.19 11.90
C MET A 359 4.12 1.33 12.87
N SER A 360 4.39 2.58 12.48
CA SER A 360 4.06 3.75 13.29
C SER A 360 2.55 3.98 13.35
N ALA A 361 2.10 4.84 14.26
CA ALA A 361 0.67 5.16 14.43
C ALA A 361 0.01 5.62 13.13
N VAL A 362 0.70 6.45 12.35
CA VAL A 362 0.21 6.89 11.03
C VAL A 362 0.09 5.73 10.06
N GLU A 363 1.10 4.87 9.98
CA GLU A 363 1.09 3.73 9.05
C GLU A 363 0.00 2.73 9.40
N ARG A 364 -0.21 2.46 10.70
CA ARG A 364 -1.27 1.58 11.23
C ARG A 364 -2.64 2.17 10.93
N ALA A 365 -2.83 3.47 11.18
CA ALA A 365 -4.09 4.15 10.89
C ALA A 365 -4.45 4.10 9.40
N LEU A 366 -3.49 4.33 8.50
CA LEU A 366 -3.73 4.22 7.05
C LEU A 366 -4.08 2.78 6.63
N CYS A 367 -3.45 1.77 7.24
CA CYS A 367 -3.80 0.36 7.03
C CYS A 367 -5.21 0.02 7.55
N VAL A 368 -5.66 0.62 8.65
CA VAL A 368 -7.02 0.42 9.15
C VAL A 368 -8.04 1.15 8.27
N LEU A 369 -7.72 2.37 7.82
CA LEU A 369 -8.61 3.17 6.97
C LEU A 369 -8.95 2.52 5.64
N GLN A 370 -8.04 1.76 5.01
CA GLN A 370 -8.35 1.03 3.77
C GLN A 370 -9.39 -0.09 3.96
N CYS A 371 -9.66 -0.51 5.20
CA CYS A 371 -10.52 -1.65 5.50
C CYS A 371 -12.00 -1.29 5.30
N ARG A 372 -12.72 -2.08 4.48
CA ARG A 372 -14.16 -1.86 4.20
C ARG A 372 -15.08 -2.06 5.40
N TYR A 373 -14.59 -2.66 6.48
CA TYR A 373 -15.35 -2.92 7.70
C TYR A 373 -15.26 -1.77 8.70
N VAL A 374 -14.53 -0.69 8.39
CA VAL A 374 -14.29 0.45 9.26
C VAL A 374 -14.94 1.70 8.68
N ASN A 375 -15.78 2.36 9.47
CA ASN A 375 -16.46 3.59 9.09
C ASN A 375 -15.70 4.82 9.59
N ALA A 376 -15.04 4.73 10.74
CA ALA A 376 -14.22 5.83 11.23
C ALA A 376 -13.06 5.33 12.09
N ILE A 377 -12.06 6.18 12.28
CA ILE A 377 -10.94 5.90 13.18
C ILE A 377 -10.75 7.02 14.20
N ILE A 378 -10.22 6.65 15.36
CA ILE A 378 -9.76 7.59 16.39
C ILE A 378 -8.27 7.36 16.59
N LEU A 379 -7.46 8.35 16.24
CA LEU A 379 -6.03 8.37 16.53
C LEU A 379 -5.78 8.65 18.01
N ASP A 380 -4.70 8.09 18.54
CA ASP A 380 -4.28 8.20 19.94
C ASP A 380 -5.38 7.79 20.93
N ALA A 381 -6.18 6.79 20.56
CA ALA A 381 -7.20 6.22 21.42
C ALA A 381 -6.57 5.60 22.69
N PRO A 382 -7.15 5.84 23.88
CA PRO A 382 -6.63 5.32 25.13
C PRO A 382 -6.62 3.79 25.13
N PHE A 383 -5.74 3.20 25.94
CA PHE A 383 -5.64 1.74 26.06
C PHE A 383 -6.88 1.14 26.74
N ASP A 384 -7.42 1.83 27.73
CA ASP A 384 -8.64 1.45 28.44
C ASP A 384 -9.78 2.37 27.96
N PRO A 385 -10.81 1.87 27.25
CA PRO A 385 -11.94 2.70 26.83
C PRO A 385 -12.87 2.98 28.01
N THR A 386 -12.57 4.03 28.77
CA THR A 386 -13.35 4.41 29.96
C THR A 386 -14.73 4.96 29.59
N LYS A 387 -15.64 5.04 30.58
CA LYS A 387 -16.96 5.69 30.43
C LYS A 387 -16.85 7.11 29.92
N GLU A 388 -15.88 7.88 30.42
CA GLU A 388 -15.65 9.28 30.02
C GLU A 388 -15.25 9.35 28.54
N PHE A 389 -14.30 8.51 28.12
CA PHE A 389 -13.88 8.45 26.71
C PHE A 389 -15.04 8.04 25.78
N MET A 390 -15.82 7.04 26.17
CA MET A 390 -17.01 6.61 25.41
C MET A 390 -18.10 7.68 25.37
N SER A 391 -18.27 8.47 26.44
CA SER A 391 -19.18 9.62 26.46
C SER A 391 -18.74 10.70 25.48
N ILE A 392 -17.44 11.01 25.42
CA ILE A 392 -16.90 12.00 24.47
C ILE A 392 -17.19 11.60 23.02
N ILE A 393 -17.02 10.32 22.68
CA ILE A 393 -17.39 9.81 21.34
C ILE A 393 -18.90 9.95 21.11
N SER A 394 -19.70 9.59 22.11
CA SER A 394 -21.16 9.64 22.01
C SER A 394 -21.68 11.07 21.82
N ASP A 395 -21.08 12.04 22.52
CA ASP A 395 -21.39 13.47 22.40
C ASP A 395 -20.97 14.01 21.03
N ALA A 396 -19.80 13.61 20.52
CA ALA A 396 -19.32 14.02 19.20
C ALA A 396 -20.22 13.53 18.06
N LEU A 397 -20.88 12.38 18.24
CA LEU A 397 -21.79 11.77 17.25
C LEU A 397 -23.26 12.05 17.51
N ALA A 398 -23.61 12.62 18.67
CA ALA A 398 -24.98 12.65 19.19
C ALA A 398 -25.67 11.27 19.18
N MET A 399 -24.91 10.19 19.36
CA MET A 399 -25.37 8.80 19.33
C MET A 399 -24.59 7.95 20.32
N PRO A 400 -25.23 7.07 21.11
CA PRO A 400 -24.53 6.23 22.07
C PRO A 400 -23.71 5.13 21.36
N ILE A 401 -22.59 4.76 21.97
CA ILE A 401 -21.90 3.50 21.63
C ILE A 401 -22.79 2.33 22.04
N ALA A 402 -23.23 1.55 21.06
CA ALA A 402 -24.12 0.41 21.26
C ALA A 402 -23.38 -0.84 21.73
N ALA A 403 -22.13 -1.02 21.30
CA ALA A 403 -21.31 -2.15 21.70
C ALA A 403 -19.81 -1.85 21.60
N VAL A 404 -19.02 -2.52 22.45
CA VAL A 404 -17.56 -2.58 22.37
C VAL A 404 -17.16 -4.02 22.07
N TYR A 405 -16.41 -4.23 20.99
CA TYR A 405 -15.94 -5.57 20.62
C TYR A 405 -14.44 -5.73 20.83
N HIS A 406 -14.04 -6.90 21.31
CA HIS A 406 -12.64 -7.33 21.33
C HIS A 406 -12.48 -8.80 20.92
N GLY A 407 -11.30 -9.15 20.40
CA GLY A 407 -10.94 -10.53 20.07
C GLY A 407 -10.61 -11.38 21.30
N PRO A 408 -10.49 -12.71 21.14
CA PRO A 408 -10.00 -13.61 22.19
C PRO A 408 -8.49 -13.41 22.35
N THR A 409 -8.05 -12.42 23.11
CA THR A 409 -6.63 -12.26 23.43
C THR A 409 -6.39 -12.47 24.91
N SER A 410 -5.32 -13.19 25.21
CA SER A 410 -4.64 -13.11 26.50
C SER A 410 -4.32 -11.64 26.75
N PHE A 411 -4.98 -11.03 27.74
CA PHE A 411 -4.73 -9.64 28.09
C PHE A 411 -3.21 -9.43 28.23
N MET A 412 -2.67 -8.46 27.48
CA MET A 412 -1.32 -7.98 27.75
C MET A 412 -1.29 -7.63 29.25
N PRO A 413 -0.21 -7.93 29.98
CA PRO A 413 -0.16 -7.71 31.43
C PRO A 413 -0.55 -6.25 31.74
N SER A 414 -1.79 -6.08 32.21
CA SER A 414 -2.38 -4.82 32.67
C SER A 414 -2.70 -4.99 34.14
N GLU A 415 -2.68 -3.87 34.87
CA GLU A 415 -3.00 -3.85 36.31
C GLU A 415 -4.48 -4.17 36.59
N GLY A 416 -5.31 -4.27 35.54
CA GLY A 416 -6.73 -4.63 35.60
C GLY A 416 -7.29 -5.02 34.22
N ASP A 417 -8.59 -5.26 34.14
CA ASP A 417 -9.32 -5.56 32.90
C ASP A 417 -9.57 -4.27 32.11
N PRO A 418 -8.94 -4.08 30.92
CA PRO A 418 -9.06 -2.84 30.13
C PRO A 418 -10.51 -2.48 29.76
N TYR A 419 -11.38 -3.49 29.66
CA TYR A 419 -12.77 -3.30 29.26
C TYR A 419 -13.75 -3.40 30.44
N ALA A 420 -13.27 -3.18 31.68
CA ALA A 420 -14.12 -3.21 32.88
C ALA A 420 -15.34 -2.29 32.75
N ASP A 421 -15.15 -1.07 32.27
CA ASP A 421 -16.22 -0.08 32.09
C ASP A 421 -17.25 -0.53 31.06
N ALA A 422 -16.81 -1.03 29.90
CA ALA A 422 -17.71 -1.56 28.86
C ALA A 422 -18.49 -2.79 29.35
N LYS A 423 -17.89 -3.62 30.20
CA LYS A 423 -18.54 -4.77 30.84
C LYS A 423 -19.56 -4.33 31.89
N GLU A 424 -19.23 -3.34 32.72
CA GLU A 424 -20.16 -2.76 33.70
C GLU A 424 -21.39 -2.13 33.01
N MET A 425 -21.18 -1.48 31.87
CA MET A 425 -22.25 -0.95 31.03
C MET A 425 -23.06 -2.03 30.28
N GLY A 426 -22.61 -3.29 30.28
CA GLY A 426 -23.29 -4.39 29.59
C GLY A 426 -23.17 -4.37 28.07
N ILE A 427 -22.24 -3.58 27.51
CA ILE A 427 -22.05 -3.39 26.06
C ILE A 427 -20.81 -4.10 25.50
N PHE A 428 -20.04 -4.79 26.35
CA PHE A 428 -18.87 -5.56 25.92
C PHE A 428 -19.26 -6.88 25.26
N HIS A 429 -18.67 -7.16 24.10
CA HIS A 429 -18.82 -8.40 23.37
C HIS A 429 -17.46 -8.94 22.92
N GLN A 430 -17.32 -10.26 22.98
CA GLN A 430 -16.13 -10.94 22.49
C GLN A 430 -16.45 -11.65 21.17
N VAL A 431 -15.59 -11.49 20.18
CA VAL A 431 -15.69 -12.24 18.92
C VAL A 431 -15.19 -13.67 19.13
N GLU A 432 -15.87 -14.64 18.52
CA GLU A 432 -15.47 -16.04 18.53
C GLU A 432 -14.18 -16.29 17.72
N GLY A 433 -13.46 -17.35 18.06
CA GLY A 433 -12.25 -17.78 17.35
C GLY A 433 -12.44 -18.00 15.84
N HIS A 434 -11.40 -17.75 15.06
CA HIS A 434 -11.44 -17.73 13.60
C HIS A 434 -10.17 -18.29 12.95
N GLU A 435 -10.24 -18.61 11.66
CA GLU A 435 -9.14 -19.29 10.93
C GLU A 435 -7.80 -18.56 11.04
N PHE A 436 -7.81 -17.22 11.08
CA PHE A 436 -6.60 -16.40 11.20
C PHE A 436 -6.28 -15.90 12.62
N GLN A 437 -6.86 -16.48 13.67
CA GLN A 437 -6.77 -15.93 15.04
C GLN A 437 -5.33 -15.85 15.56
N ASP A 438 -4.45 -16.73 15.08
CA ASP A 438 -3.05 -16.76 15.47
C ASP A 438 -2.19 -15.80 14.63
N VAL A 439 -2.73 -15.19 13.55
CA VAL A 439 -1.95 -14.34 12.64
C VAL A 439 -1.90 -12.90 13.17
N ASN A 440 -0.86 -12.59 13.93
CA ASN A 440 -0.59 -11.26 14.48
C ASN A 440 0.88 -10.84 14.30
N ALA A 441 1.20 -9.59 14.62
CA ALA A 441 2.56 -9.03 14.45
C ALA A 441 3.67 -9.89 15.09
N GLY A 442 3.42 -10.51 16.24
CA GLY A 442 4.37 -11.41 16.90
C GLY A 442 4.64 -12.66 16.07
N THR A 443 3.58 -13.39 15.70
CA THR A 443 3.72 -14.60 14.87
C THR A 443 4.31 -14.31 13.48
N ILE A 444 4.03 -13.13 12.93
CA ILE A 444 4.58 -12.69 11.65
C ILE A 444 6.08 -12.42 11.80
N ALA A 445 6.50 -11.76 12.87
CA ALA A 445 7.92 -11.58 13.20
C ALA A 445 8.61 -12.94 13.40
N ASP A 446 7.97 -13.88 14.10
CA ASP A 446 8.50 -15.24 14.31
C ASP A 446 8.67 -15.99 12.98
N ARG A 447 7.70 -15.89 12.04
CA ARG A 447 7.82 -16.46 10.69
C ARG A 447 9.03 -15.89 9.95
N ILE A 448 9.31 -14.59 10.08
CA ILE A 448 10.49 -13.97 9.46
C ILE A 448 11.78 -14.49 10.11
N VAL A 449 11.84 -14.53 11.44
CA VAL A 449 13.01 -14.98 12.18
C VAL A 449 13.31 -16.44 11.88
N ALA A 450 12.30 -17.31 11.82
CA ALA A 450 12.43 -18.73 11.50
C ALA A 450 12.96 -18.98 10.07
N ALA A 451 12.75 -18.04 9.15
CA ALA A 451 13.24 -18.11 7.78
C ALA A 451 14.27 -17.01 7.45
N ARG A 452 14.99 -16.54 8.48
CA ARG A 452 15.94 -15.42 8.40
C ARG A 452 16.94 -15.55 7.25
N GLU A 453 17.62 -16.69 7.13
CA GLU A 453 18.61 -16.92 6.06
C GLU A 453 17.99 -16.77 4.66
N ARG A 454 16.77 -17.28 4.45
CA ARG A 454 16.06 -17.18 3.16
C ARG A 454 15.61 -15.75 2.88
N PHE A 455 15.22 -15.01 3.92
CA PHE A 455 14.80 -13.61 3.77
C PHE A 455 15.97 -12.66 3.59
N GLU A 456 17.09 -12.85 4.29
CA GLU A 456 18.33 -12.11 4.05
C GLU A 456 18.80 -12.30 2.60
N GLU A 457 18.76 -13.54 2.09
CA GLU A 457 19.07 -13.83 0.68
C GLU A 457 18.08 -13.19 -0.29
N ARG A 458 16.77 -13.20 0.01
CA ARG A 458 15.74 -12.49 -0.77
C ARG A 458 16.04 -10.98 -0.82
N GLN A 459 16.37 -10.35 0.30
CA GLN A 459 16.69 -8.93 0.34
C GLN A 459 17.97 -8.63 -0.47
N ARG A 460 18.98 -9.49 -0.38
CA ARG A 460 20.20 -9.39 -1.19
C ARG A 460 19.90 -9.46 -2.68
N LYS A 461 19.12 -10.46 -3.13
CA LYS A 461 18.70 -10.61 -4.53
C LYS A 461 17.87 -9.42 -5.01
N LYS A 462 16.96 -8.93 -4.18
CA LYS A 462 16.12 -7.75 -4.50
C LYS A 462 16.96 -6.47 -4.63
N GLY A 463 17.97 -6.28 -3.80
CA GLY A 463 18.89 -5.13 -3.91
C GLY A 463 19.67 -5.15 -5.23
N VAL A 464 20.18 -6.32 -5.64
CA VAL A 464 20.83 -6.50 -6.95
C VAL A 464 19.85 -6.23 -8.09
N LYS A 465 18.64 -6.78 -8.00
CA LYS A 465 17.57 -6.62 -9.00
C LYS A 465 17.14 -5.16 -9.15
N ALA A 466 16.97 -4.44 -8.05
CA ALA A 466 16.64 -3.02 -8.05
C ALA A 466 17.74 -2.17 -8.74
N GLY A 467 19.01 -2.58 -8.62
CA GLY A 467 20.11 -1.98 -9.37
C GLY A 467 19.90 -2.09 -10.88
N PHE A 468 19.63 -3.29 -11.38
CA PHE A 468 19.32 -3.53 -12.80
C PHE A 468 18.04 -2.80 -13.26
N GLU A 469 16.98 -2.83 -12.44
CA GLU A 469 15.70 -2.16 -12.76
C GLU A 469 15.87 -0.63 -12.85
N ASN A 470 16.72 -0.04 -12.00
CA ASN A 470 17.05 1.39 -12.08
C ASN A 470 17.84 1.74 -13.35
N GLU A 471 18.79 0.89 -13.76
CA GLU A 471 19.53 1.07 -15.02
C GLU A 471 18.58 1.04 -16.23
N MET A 472 17.60 0.12 -16.24
CA MET A 472 16.59 0.04 -17.30
C MET A 472 15.58 1.20 -17.28
N THR A 473 15.32 1.80 -16.11
CA THR A 473 14.40 2.94 -15.98
C THR A 473 15.01 4.24 -16.52
N HIS A 474 16.34 4.31 -16.58
CA HIS A 474 17.10 5.48 -17.04
C HIS A 474 17.77 5.32 -18.41
N ALA A 475 17.60 4.16 -19.05
CA ALA A 475 18.00 3.87 -20.43
C ALA A 475 16.87 4.18 -21.40
#